data_AF-A0A9D4C964-F1
#
_entry.id   AF-A0A9D4C964-F1
#
_cell.length_a   1.000
_cell.length_b   1.000
_cell.length_c   1.000
_cell.angle_alpha   90.00
_cell.angle_beta   90.00
_cell.angle_gamma   90.00
#
_symmetry.space_group_name_H-M   'P 1'
#
loop_
_entity.id
_entity.type
_entity.pdbx_description
1 polymer ?
#
loop_
_entity_poly.entity_id
_entity_poly.type
_entity_poly.pdbx_seq_one_letter_code
_entity_poly.pdbx_strand_id
1 'polypeptide(L)' 'MVTKWERVNKQYELFSGENGEGVPVDKEKLSPSERKLYDDGWQNNAFNQYVSDQISLHRSLRDVRDEE' A
#
# COMPACT_ATOMS: atom_id res chain seq x y z
N MET A 1 -11.13 -24.29 -0.06
CA MET A 1 -10.55 -23.62 -1.26
C MET A 1 -10.89 -22.14 -1.13
N VAL A 2 -9.92 -21.27 -0.85
CA VAL A 2 -10.19 -19.83 -0.71
C VAL A 2 -10.25 -19.22 -2.11
N THR A 3 -11.38 -18.62 -2.44
CA THR A 3 -11.63 -18.02 -3.75
C THR A 3 -10.68 -16.85 -3.99
N LYS A 4 -10.37 -16.60 -5.27
CA LYS A 4 -9.54 -15.46 -5.68
C LYS A 4 -10.09 -14.12 -5.14
N TRP A 5 -11.40 -14.04 -4.92
CA TRP A 5 -12.11 -12.88 -4.37
C TRP A 5 -11.95 -12.70 -2.85
N GLU A 6 -11.93 -13.79 -2.07
CA GLU A 6 -11.65 -13.73 -0.62
C GLU A 6 -10.22 -13.27 -0.31
N ARG A 7 -9.25 -13.59 -1.18
CA ARG A 7 -7.88 -13.06 -1.06
C ARG A 7 -7.79 -11.56 -1.31
N VAL A 8 -8.58 -11.02 -2.24
CA VAL A 8 -8.60 -9.59 -2.56
C VAL A 8 -9.17 -8.78 -1.39
N ASN A 9 -10.23 -9.25 -0.74
CA ASN A 9 -10.83 -8.54 0.39
C ASN A 9 -9.99 -8.63 1.67
N LYS A 10 -9.27 -9.74 1.89
CA LYS A 10 -8.37 -9.87 3.05
C LYS A 10 -7.15 -8.93 2.99
N GLN A 11 -6.77 -8.48 1.79
CA GLN A 11 -5.68 -7.52 1.59
C GLN A 11 -5.99 -6.14 2.20
N TYR A 12 -7.27 -5.74 2.26
CA TYR A 12 -7.69 -4.44 2.79
C TYR A 12 -7.78 -4.38 4.32
N GLU A 13 -7.69 -5.53 5.02
CA GLU A 13 -7.72 -5.58 6.50
C GLU A 13 -6.32 -5.62 7.14
N LEU A 14 -5.28 -5.85 6.36
CA LEU A 14 -3.89 -5.70 6.80
C LEU A 14 -3.50 -4.23 6.62
N PHE A 15 -3.45 -3.50 7.73
CA PHE A 15 -2.97 -2.12 7.85
C PHE A 15 -1.91 -1.78 6.79
N SER A 16 -2.18 -0.72 6.02
CA SER A 16 -1.35 -0.19 4.93
C SER A 16 0.15 -0.27 5.24
N GLY A 17 0.86 -1.21 4.62
CA GLY A 17 2.32 -1.28 4.64
C GLY A 17 2.96 -1.86 5.90
N GLU A 18 2.18 -2.41 6.85
CA GLU A 18 2.72 -3.05 8.06
C GLU A 18 3.58 -4.26 7.71
N ASN A 19 4.61 -4.50 8.52
CA ASN A 19 5.64 -5.53 8.30
C ASN A 19 6.41 -5.39 6.98
N GLY A 20 6.27 -4.26 6.28
CA GLY A 20 6.90 -4.03 4.97
C GLY A 20 6.15 -4.70 3.81
N GLU A 21 4.92 -5.14 4.02
CA GLU A 21 4.08 -5.69 2.96
C GLU A 21 3.72 -4.61 1.92
N GLY A 22 3.61 -5.02 0.65
CA GLY A 22 3.25 -4.11 -0.43
C GLY A 22 1.79 -3.64 -0.33
N VAL A 23 1.55 -2.37 -0.60
CA VAL A 23 0.19 -1.78 -0.69
C VAL A 23 -0.19 -1.65 -2.16
N PRO A 24 -0.99 -2.58 -2.72
CA PRO A 24 -1.40 -2.50 -4.13
C PRO A 24 -2.45 -1.40 -4.30
N VAL A 25 -2.30 -0.58 -5.33
CA VAL A 25 -3.29 0.43 -5.73
C VAL A 25 -3.71 0.19 -7.17
N ASP A 26 -5.03 0.07 -7.38
CA ASP A 26 -5.63 -0.03 -8.70
C ASP A 26 -6.11 1.36 -9.13
N LYS A 27 -5.34 2.01 -10.02
CA LYS A 27 -5.59 3.38 -10.47
C LYS A 27 -6.98 3.57 -11.11
N GLU A 28 -7.53 2.52 -11.72
CA GLU A 28 -8.83 2.59 -12.40
C GLU A 28 -10.01 2.48 -11.43
N LYS A 29 -9.77 2.05 -10.19
CA LYS A 29 -10.79 2.00 -9.13
C LYS A 29 -10.78 3.23 -8.22
N LEU A 30 -9.79 4.10 -8.35
CA LEU A 30 -9.71 5.34 -7.57
C LEU A 30 -10.81 6.30 -8.02
N SER A 31 -11.39 7.01 -7.05
CA SER A 31 -12.24 8.16 -7.37
C SER A 31 -11.43 9.23 -8.13
N PRO A 32 -12.08 10.13 -8.90
CA PRO A 32 -11.36 11.19 -9.60
C PRO A 32 -10.49 12.06 -8.69
N SER A 33 -10.94 12.31 -7.45
CA SER A 33 -10.19 13.05 -6.44
C SER A 33 -8.94 12.32 -5.96
N GLU A 34 -9.05 11.02 -5.71
CA GLU A 34 -7.91 10.20 -5.26
C GLU A 34 -6.89 9.99 -6.38
N ARG A 35 -7.37 9.79 -7.61
CA ARG A 35 -6.51 9.68 -8.79
C ARG A 35 -5.67 10.95 -9.00
N LYS A 36 -6.24 12.12 -8.72
CA LYS A 36 -5.49 13.38 -8.75
C LYS A 36 -4.38 13.39 -7.70
N LEU A 37 -4.66 13.00 -6.45
CA LEU A 37 -3.64 12.92 -5.39
C LEU A 37 -2.53 11.92 -5.73
N TYR A 38 -2.92 10.78 -6.29
CA TYR A 38 -1.99 9.78 -6.80
C TYR A 38 -1.05 10.38 -7.86
N ASP A 39 -1.60 11.02 -8.89
CA ASP A 39 -0.84 11.60 -10.00
C ASP A 39 0.03 12.79 -9.55
N ASP A 40 -0.50 13.68 -8.71
CA ASP A 40 0.24 14.80 -8.12
C ASP A 40 1.42 14.30 -7.27
N GLY A 41 1.22 13.23 -6.48
CA GLY A 41 2.25 12.62 -5.66
C GLY A 41 3.43 12.09 -6.49
N TRP A 42 3.13 11.41 -7.59
CA TRP A 42 4.15 10.96 -8.54
C TRP A 42 4.89 12.13 -9.20
N GLN A 43 4.17 13.15 -9.64
CA GLN A 43 4.75 14.32 -10.29
C GLN A 43 5.71 15.08 -9.36
N ASN A 44 5.35 15.23 -8.09
CA ASN A 44 6.11 16.04 -7.14
C ASN A 44 7.30 15.30 -6.51
N ASN A 45 7.21 13.98 -6.37
CA ASN A 45 8.19 13.21 -5.58
C ASN A 45 8.86 12.05 -6.32
N ALA A 46 8.41 11.73 -7.55
CA ALA A 46 8.84 10.56 -8.32
C ALA A 46 8.62 9.21 -7.59
N PHE A 47 7.72 9.18 -6.61
CA PHE A 47 7.21 7.98 -5.96
C PHE A 47 5.72 8.13 -5.60
N ASN A 48 5.08 7.02 -5.22
CA ASN A 48 3.66 7.00 -4.87
C ASN A 48 3.40 7.60 -3.48
N GLN A 49 3.34 8.93 -3.41
CA GLN A 49 3.04 9.64 -2.16
C GLN A 49 1.66 9.28 -1.61
N TYR A 50 0.65 9.10 -2.47
CA TYR A 50 -0.71 8.73 -2.05
C TYR A 50 -0.73 7.45 -1.19
N VAL A 51 0.07 6.44 -1.54
CA VAL A 51 0.24 5.25 -0.70
C VAL A 51 1.06 5.54 0.55
N SER A 52 2.15 6.31 0.42
CA SER A 52 2.99 6.68 1.58
C SER A 52 2.19 7.37 2.68
N ASP A 53 1.28 8.27 2.31
CA ASP A 53 0.45 9.04 3.25
C ASP A 53 -0.57 8.15 3.99
N GLN A 54 -0.88 6.97 3.46
CA GLN A 54 -1.76 5.98 4.10
C GLN A 54 -1.00 5.03 5.05
N ILE A 55 0.32 4.93 4.91
CA ILE A 55 1.16 4.05 5.73
C ILE A 55 1.52 4.76 7.04
N SER A 56 1.45 4.04 8.16
CA SER A 56 1.85 4.57 9.46
C SER A 56 3.32 5.01 9.47
N LEU A 57 3.60 6.17 10.07
CA LEU A 57 4.98 6.63 10.31
C LEU A 57 5.75 5.71 11.28
N HIS A 58 5.03 4.92 12.09
CA HIS A 58 5.60 3.98 13.05
C HIS A 58 5.43 2.50 12.61
N ARG A 59 5.34 2.23 11.30
CA ARG A 59 5.14 0.86 10.80
C ARG A 59 6.24 -0.09 11.25
N SER A 60 5.87 -1.32 11.57
CA SER A 60 6.84 -2.37 11.92
C SER A 60 7.42 -3.02 10.66
N LEU A 61 8.59 -3.63 10.77
CA LEU A 61 9.24 -4.42 9.71
C LEU A 61 9.61 -5.80 10.25
N ARG A 62 9.59 -6.81 9.37
CA ARG A 62 10.14 -8.13 9.70
C ARG A 62 11.65 -8.02 9.87
N ASP A 63 12.19 -8.75 10.84
CA ASP A 63 13.63 -8.92 10.95
C ASP A 63 14.12 -9.80 9.80
N VAL A 64 15.12 -9.33 9.07
CA VAL A 64 15.73 -10.02 7.92
C VAL A 64 17.24 -10.19 8.11
N ARG A 65 17.74 -9.94 9.32
CA ARG A 65 19.15 -10.14 9.66
C ARG A 65 19.44 -11.63 9.76
N ASP A 66 20.63 -12.03 9.30
CA ASP A 66 21.11 -13.39 9.45
C ASP A 66 21.37 -13.72 10.93
N GLU A 67 21.16 -14.97 11.31
CA GLU A 67 21.54 -15.48 12.64
C GLU A 67 23.07 -15.70 12.68
N GLU A 68 23.71 -15.37 13.82
CA GLU A 68 25.16 -15.53 14.02
C GLU A 68 25.64 -16.99 14.08
#